data_AF-A0A8H7ITT2-F1
#
_entry.id   AF-A0A8H7ITT2-F1
#
_cell.length_a   1.000
_cell.length_b   1.000
_cell.length_c   1.000
_cell.angle_alpha   90.00
_cell.angle_beta   90.00
_cell.angle_gamma   90.00
#
_symmetry.space_group_name_H-M   'P 1'
#
loop_
_entity.id
_entity.type
_entity.pdbx_description
1 polymer ?
#
loop_
_entity_poly.entity_id
_entity_poly.type
_entity_poly.pdbx_seq_one_letter_code
_entity_poly.pdbx_strand_id
1 'polypeptide(L)'
;MGRFSTLNADTQDLVNCLLPVLATDFHVKTALEIIPADIRMRAWDCERRDHIKDQTENDPRNWGVQFLKDLKSIARLNGGNLEEFQARLRAKVDKHEAKHPWCRLSDIKEIKDEYEHPNRPKPPSERESSVSSIDSYLQELHEPDLPKGTKQGRKRNHEIYETRLQLPRKQGRLRRAEDGTVYRKEKSADKRRKICESTEHSTPGTYARRKNRVVASDEDESDDAHFGAMRNRPRSTFSTTPGAFARSDIADAVNTSNEPLEVQKLQAELEVAEAELRAARLKYQYIQAKKAAGRDRAPEVD
;
A
#
# COMPACT_ATOMS: atom_id res chain seq x y z
N MET A 1 3.68 13.45 30.84
CA MET A 1 4.29 12.10 30.69
C MET A 1 4.99 12.00 29.35
N GLY A 2 6.16 11.37 29.26
CA GLY A 2 6.93 11.27 28.01
C GLY A 2 6.38 10.20 27.05
N ARG A 3 6.71 10.31 25.76
CA ARG A 3 6.22 9.40 24.70
C ARG A 3 6.45 7.93 25.02
N PHE A 4 7.61 7.60 25.58
CA PHE A 4 7.98 6.24 25.97
C PHE A 4 6.94 5.58 26.88
N SER A 5 6.44 6.30 27.88
CA SER A 5 5.44 5.76 28.84
C SER A 5 4.09 5.45 28.21
N THR A 6 3.79 6.04 27.05
CA THR A 6 2.54 5.81 26.30
C THR A 6 2.65 4.66 25.28
N LEU A 7 3.84 4.07 25.11
CA LEU A 7 4.06 2.95 24.18
C LEU A 7 3.61 1.62 24.79
N ASN A 8 3.32 0.65 23.93
CA ASN A 8 3.07 -0.75 24.34
C ASN A 8 4.32 -1.34 25.02
N ALA A 9 4.12 -2.27 25.96
CA ALA A 9 5.21 -2.91 26.72
C ALA A 9 6.30 -3.50 25.81
N ASP A 10 5.92 -4.28 24.78
CA ASP A 10 6.87 -4.86 23.81
C ASP A 10 7.74 -3.80 23.11
N THR A 11 7.15 -2.63 22.85
CA THR A 11 7.86 -1.52 22.20
C THR A 11 8.79 -0.80 23.19
N GLN A 12 8.39 -0.69 24.45
CA GLN A 12 9.24 -0.17 25.52
C GLN A 12 10.46 -1.06 25.72
N ASP A 13 10.27 -2.38 25.75
CA ASP A 13 11.35 -3.36 25.84
C ASP A 13 12.30 -3.29 24.65
N LEU A 14 11.75 -3.16 23.44
CA LEU A 14 12.56 -2.96 22.24
C LEU A 14 13.45 -1.71 22.35
N VAL A 15 12.91 -0.59 22.82
CA VAL A 15 13.69 0.65 23.03
C VAL A 15 14.76 0.44 24.10
N ASN A 16 14.40 -0.16 25.24
CA ASN A 16 15.33 -0.44 26.33
C ASN A 16 16.48 -1.35 25.89
N CYS A 17 16.23 -2.31 25.00
CA CYS A 17 17.24 -3.18 24.41
C CYS A 17 18.11 -2.47 23.36
N LEU A 18 17.55 -1.53 22.59
CA LEU A 18 18.27 -0.84 21.52
C LEU A 18 19.26 0.21 22.03
N LEU A 19 18.92 0.95 23.07
CA LEU A 19 19.75 2.04 23.59
C LEU A 19 21.18 1.62 24.02
N PRO A 20 21.38 0.55 24.81
CA PRO A 20 22.73 0.13 25.19
C PRO A 20 23.52 -0.41 23.99
N VAL A 21 22.85 -1.09 23.06
CA VAL A 21 23.49 -1.58 21.83
C VAL A 21 23.96 -0.42 20.96
N LEU A 22 23.14 0.62 20.78
CA LEU A 22 23.52 1.83 20.05
C LEU A 22 24.71 2.55 20.69
N ALA A 23 24.73 2.67 22.02
CA ALA A 23 25.85 3.27 22.72
C ALA A 23 27.16 2.50 22.46
N THR A 24 27.06 1.17 22.42
CA THR A 24 28.19 0.29 22.12
C THR A 24 28.65 0.41 20.66
N ASP A 25 27.71 0.42 19.72
CA ASP A 25 27.98 0.51 18.27
C ASP A 25 28.67 1.83 17.87
N PHE A 26 28.39 2.93 18.59
CA PHE A 26 29.06 4.24 18.39
C PHE A 26 30.23 4.50 19.35
N HIS A 27 30.60 3.52 20.18
CA HIS A 27 31.67 3.64 21.19
C HIS A 27 31.48 4.81 22.17
N VAL A 28 30.24 5.09 22.56
CA VAL A 28 29.86 6.16 23.52
C VAL A 28 29.33 5.56 24.83
N LYS A 29 29.39 6.33 25.92
CA LYS A 29 28.90 5.86 27.23
C LYS A 29 27.39 5.85 27.29
N THR A 30 26.77 6.87 26.70
CA THR A 30 25.32 7.06 26.73
C THR A 30 24.83 7.37 25.33
N ALA A 31 23.72 6.76 24.90
CA ALA A 31 23.11 7.01 23.59
C ALA A 31 22.78 8.49 23.34
N LEU A 32 22.61 9.27 24.41
CA LEU A 32 22.41 10.72 24.42
C LEU A 32 23.57 11.49 23.75
N GLU A 33 24.80 10.96 23.79
CA GLU A 33 26.01 11.54 23.21
C GLU A 33 26.07 11.37 21.68
N ILE A 34 25.26 10.45 21.11
CA ILE A 34 25.24 10.19 19.66
C ILE A 34 24.79 11.45 18.91
N ILE A 35 23.78 12.15 19.46
CA ILE A 35 23.24 13.37 18.87
C ILE A 35 23.57 14.58 19.75
N PRO A 36 24.35 15.53 19.21
CA PRO A 36 24.69 16.77 19.90
C PRO A 36 23.45 17.53 20.39
N ALA A 37 23.57 18.19 21.55
CA ALA A 37 22.45 18.87 22.20
C ALA A 37 21.89 20.04 21.37
N ASP A 38 22.74 20.69 20.57
CA ASP A 38 22.42 21.81 19.68
C ASP A 38 21.44 21.43 18.55
N ILE A 39 21.57 20.22 18.01
CA ILE A 39 20.80 19.78 16.83
C ILE A 39 19.82 18.64 17.16
N ARG A 40 19.59 18.36 18.44
CA ARG A 40 18.78 17.22 18.87
C ARG A 40 17.33 17.33 18.39
N MET A 41 16.61 16.22 18.31
CA MET A 41 15.18 16.25 17.96
C MET A 41 14.37 17.14 18.92
N ARG A 42 13.30 17.74 18.41
CA ARG A 42 12.31 18.47 19.22
C ARG A 42 11.61 17.55 20.20
N ALA A 43 11.34 18.05 21.41
CA ALA A 43 10.51 17.36 22.37
C ALA A 43 9.09 17.18 21.83
N TRP A 44 8.51 16.01 22.07
CA TRP A 44 7.13 15.70 21.67
C TRP A 44 6.21 15.83 22.88
N ASP A 45 5.21 16.71 22.79
CA ASP A 45 4.18 16.83 23.82
C ASP A 45 3.10 15.77 23.59
N CYS A 46 3.01 14.79 24.48
CA CYS A 46 2.00 13.75 24.44
C CYS A 46 0.57 14.28 24.69
N GLU A 47 0.41 15.34 25.48
CA GLU A 47 -0.89 15.89 25.85
C GLU A 47 -1.47 16.70 24.70
N ARG A 48 -0.63 17.55 24.08
CA ARG A 48 -1.02 18.37 22.93
C ARG A 48 -0.92 17.64 21.59
N ARG A 49 -0.21 16.50 21.56
CA ARG A 49 0.14 15.74 20.33
C ARG A 49 0.85 16.60 19.28
N ASP A 50 1.74 17.47 19.73
CA ASP A 50 2.51 18.36 18.86
C ASP A 50 3.96 18.48 19.37
N HIS A 51 4.87 18.91 18.49
CA HIS A 51 6.25 19.17 18.86
C HIS A 51 6.35 20.50 19.64
N ILE A 52 7.04 20.45 20.78
CA ILE A 52 7.37 21.65 21.55
C ILE A 52 8.45 22.39 20.77
N LYS A 53 8.18 23.66 20.44
CA LYS A 53 9.07 24.43 19.57
C LYS A 53 10.31 24.94 20.28
N ASP A 54 10.32 25.03 21.59
CA ASP A 54 11.41 25.69 22.31
C ASP A 54 12.28 24.72 23.12
N GLN A 55 12.03 23.41 22.97
CA GLN A 55 12.65 22.39 23.82
C GLN A 55 13.17 21.19 23.01
N THR A 56 14.40 20.77 23.33
CA THR A 56 15.04 19.55 22.80
C THR A 56 14.67 18.33 23.62
N GLU A 57 14.55 17.18 22.96
CA GLU A 57 14.24 15.90 23.61
C GLU A 57 15.50 15.31 24.27
N ASN A 58 15.61 15.43 25.59
CA ASN A 58 16.79 14.95 26.32
C ASN A 58 16.75 13.45 26.66
N ASP A 59 15.60 12.79 26.55
CA ASP A 59 15.52 11.35 26.81
C ASP A 59 15.61 10.56 25.49
N PRO A 60 16.67 9.74 25.29
CA PRO A 60 16.80 8.95 24.07
C PRO A 60 15.69 7.90 23.89
N ARG A 61 14.95 7.56 24.96
CA ARG A 61 13.77 6.69 24.88
C ARG A 61 12.62 7.32 24.09
N ASN A 62 12.57 8.65 24.00
CA ASN A 62 11.50 9.39 23.34
C ASN A 62 11.80 9.72 21.86
N TRP A 63 13.03 9.50 21.37
CA TRP A 63 13.41 9.78 19.97
C TRP A 63 12.61 8.98 18.94
N GLY A 64 11.96 7.90 19.38
CA GLY A 64 11.08 7.07 18.56
C GLY A 64 11.81 5.87 17.95
N VAL A 65 11.12 4.74 17.88
CA VAL A 65 11.72 3.45 17.51
C VAL A 65 12.34 3.46 16.11
N GLN A 66 11.67 4.08 15.14
CA GLN A 66 12.18 4.12 13.76
C GLN A 66 13.51 4.88 13.69
N PHE A 67 13.62 5.98 14.44
CA PHE A 67 14.83 6.77 14.53
C PHE A 67 15.99 5.96 15.11
N LEU A 68 15.74 5.24 16.21
CA LEU A 68 16.74 4.35 16.83
C LEU A 68 17.17 3.21 15.90
N LYS A 69 16.24 2.63 15.13
CA LYS A 69 16.55 1.60 14.14
C LYS A 69 17.44 2.14 13.01
N ASP A 70 17.13 3.33 12.51
CA ASP A 70 17.92 3.94 11.45
C ASP A 70 19.31 4.36 11.95
N LEU A 71 19.44 4.87 13.19
CA LEU A 71 20.74 5.07 13.83
C LEU A 71 21.56 3.79 13.93
N LYS A 72 20.93 2.66 14.25
CA LYS A 72 21.61 1.36 14.34
C LYS A 72 22.12 0.90 12.97
N SER A 73 21.33 1.11 11.92
CA SER A 73 21.77 0.86 10.54
C SER A 73 22.98 1.73 10.19
N ILE A 74 22.93 3.03 10.50
CA ILE A 74 24.04 3.96 10.23
C ILE A 74 25.30 3.57 11.00
N ALA A 75 25.17 3.22 12.29
CA ALA A 75 26.31 2.79 13.11
C ALA A 75 27.07 1.62 12.47
N ARG A 76 26.32 0.64 11.94
CA ARG A 76 26.87 -0.52 11.24
C ARG A 76 27.54 -0.15 9.92
N LEU A 77 26.94 0.73 9.14
CA LEU A 77 27.46 1.13 7.83
C LEU A 77 28.69 2.04 7.95
N ASN A 78 28.71 2.92 8.96
CA ASN A 78 29.79 3.86 9.21
C ASN A 78 30.89 3.32 10.13
N GLY A 79 30.80 2.05 10.55
CA GLY A 79 31.76 1.42 11.46
C GLY A 79 31.89 2.11 12.83
N GLY A 80 30.83 2.76 13.30
CA GLY A 80 30.83 3.45 14.59
C GLY A 80 31.55 4.81 14.63
N ASN A 81 31.94 5.39 13.48
CA ASN A 81 32.62 6.69 13.46
C ASN A 81 31.66 7.85 13.82
N LEU A 82 31.68 8.27 15.08
CA LEU A 82 30.77 9.30 15.60
C LEU A 82 31.00 10.67 14.97
N GLU A 83 32.25 11.08 14.78
CA GLU A 83 32.60 12.42 14.32
C GLU A 83 32.10 12.68 12.90
N GLU A 84 32.33 11.71 12.00
CA GLU A 84 31.86 11.79 10.61
C GLU A 84 30.32 11.84 10.54
N PHE A 85 29.66 11.02 11.35
CA PHE A 85 28.21 11.02 11.43
C PHE A 85 27.66 12.37 11.93
N GLN A 86 28.24 12.92 13.01
CA GLN A 86 27.81 14.20 13.55
C GLN A 86 28.07 15.37 12.60
N ALA A 87 29.20 15.36 11.89
CA ALA A 87 29.51 16.37 10.88
C ALA A 87 28.50 16.36 9.72
N ARG A 88 28.17 15.17 9.20
CA ARG A 88 27.14 15.00 8.16
C ARG A 88 25.76 15.42 8.65
N LEU A 89 25.43 15.09 9.90
CA LEU A 89 24.16 15.47 10.51
C LEU A 89 24.03 16.99 10.62
N ARG A 90 25.07 17.68 11.11
CA ARG A 90 25.10 19.16 11.13
C ARG A 90 24.94 19.74 9.73
N ALA A 91 25.68 19.23 8.75
CA ALA A 91 25.57 19.71 7.37
C ALA A 91 24.18 19.50 6.73
N LYS A 92 23.36 18.56 7.24
CA LYS A 92 21.96 18.41 6.84
C LYS A 92 21.06 19.39 7.58
N VAL A 93 21.25 19.55 8.88
CA VAL A 93 20.47 20.48 9.72
C VAL A 93 20.72 21.94 9.32
N ASP A 94 21.95 22.29 8.93
CA ASP A 94 22.31 23.65 8.45
C ASP A 94 21.56 24.05 7.17
N LYS A 95 21.02 23.08 6.41
CA LYS A 95 20.18 23.34 5.24
C LYS A 95 18.74 23.64 5.59
N HIS A 96 18.33 23.40 6.83
CA HIS A 96 16.97 23.69 7.25
C HIS A 96 16.79 25.20 7.36
N GLU A 97 15.55 25.66 7.24
CA GLU A 97 15.20 27.04 7.56
C GLU A 97 15.72 27.41 8.96
N ALA A 98 16.18 28.65 9.16
CA ALA A 98 16.66 29.14 10.46
C ALA A 98 15.66 28.92 11.63
N LYS A 99 14.39 28.67 11.30
CA LYS A 99 13.30 28.35 12.23
C LYS A 99 13.33 26.91 12.78
N HIS A 100 14.12 26.02 12.18
CA HIS A 100 14.17 24.59 12.52
C HIS A 100 15.63 24.10 12.73
N PRO A 101 16.33 24.52 13.80
CA PRO A 101 17.70 24.05 14.13
C PRO A 101 17.79 22.59 14.60
N TRP A 102 16.73 21.79 14.44
CA TRP A 102 16.66 20.43 15.01
C TRP A 102 16.65 19.37 13.93
N CYS A 103 17.34 18.26 14.20
CA CYS A 103 17.31 17.07 13.40
C CYS A 103 15.89 16.50 13.26
N ARG A 104 15.53 16.12 12.04
CA ARG A 104 14.30 15.43 11.67
C ARG A 104 14.59 13.96 11.34
N LEU A 105 13.56 13.13 11.40
CA LEU A 105 13.64 11.74 10.93
C LEU A 105 14.04 11.64 9.44
N SER A 106 13.67 12.63 8.62
CA SER A 106 14.08 12.70 7.22
C SER A 106 15.59 12.80 7.07
N ASP A 107 16.28 13.59 7.90
CA ASP A 107 17.74 13.78 7.78
C ASP A 107 18.49 12.47 8.06
N ILE A 108 18.06 11.72 9.09
CA ILE A 108 18.65 10.43 9.40
C ILE A 108 18.39 9.41 8.30
N LYS A 109 17.19 9.41 7.70
CA LYS A 109 16.88 8.54 6.56
C LYS A 109 17.75 8.87 5.35
N GLU A 110 17.93 10.15 5.04
CA GLU A 110 18.80 10.57 3.95
C GLU A 110 20.25 10.18 4.19
N ILE A 111 20.76 10.34 5.42
CA ILE A 111 22.12 9.93 5.78
C ILE A 111 22.25 8.42 5.63
N LYS A 112 21.27 7.64 6.11
CA LYS A 112 21.23 6.19 5.95
C LYS A 112 21.26 5.80 4.47
N ASP A 113 20.41 6.40 3.64
CA ASP A 113 20.36 6.13 2.20
C ASP A 113 21.70 6.49 1.51
N GLU A 114 22.36 7.57 1.93
CA GLU A 114 23.69 7.97 1.44
C GLU A 114 24.78 6.93 1.81
N TYR A 115 24.65 6.26 2.97
CA TYR A 115 25.55 5.17 3.38
C TYR A 115 25.23 3.83 2.70
N GLU A 116 23.94 3.51 2.51
CA GLU A 116 23.53 2.26 1.84
C GLU A 116 23.85 2.29 0.34
N HIS A 117 23.83 3.48 -0.27
CA HIS A 117 24.01 3.65 -1.71
C HIS A 117 25.04 4.75 -2.05
N PRO A 118 26.34 4.55 -1.76
CA PRO A 118 27.37 5.57 -1.99
C PRO A 118 27.51 5.98 -3.46
N ASN A 119 27.15 5.10 -4.40
CA ASN A 119 27.23 5.35 -5.83
C ASN A 119 25.94 5.90 -6.45
N ARG A 120 24.87 6.09 -5.66
CA ARG A 120 23.63 6.65 -6.20
C ARG A 120 23.87 8.14 -6.48
N PRO A 121 23.66 8.61 -7.73
CA PRO A 121 23.75 10.03 -8.01
C PRO A 121 22.79 10.76 -7.08
N LYS A 122 23.32 11.72 -6.31
CA LYS A 122 22.54 12.49 -5.35
C LYS A 122 21.36 13.07 -6.13
N PRO A 123 20.10 12.79 -5.75
CA PRO A 123 18.98 13.43 -6.41
C PRO A 123 19.25 14.93 -6.36
N PRO A 124 19.07 15.65 -7.49
CA PRO A 124 19.36 17.08 -7.54
C PRO A 124 18.64 17.69 -6.35
N SER A 125 19.40 18.25 -5.41
CA SER A 125 18.84 18.89 -4.22
C SER A 125 17.76 19.82 -4.73
N GLU A 126 16.51 19.61 -4.32
CA GLU A 126 15.38 20.44 -4.71
C GLU A 126 15.69 21.86 -4.23
N ARG A 127 16.46 22.60 -5.06
CA ARG A 127 16.54 24.04 -4.99
C ARG A 127 15.11 24.48 -5.07
N GLU A 128 14.66 25.18 -4.05
CA GLU A 128 13.40 25.88 -3.94
C GLU A 128 12.85 26.23 -5.32
N SER A 129 12.08 25.30 -5.88
CA SER A 129 11.48 25.42 -7.19
C SER A 129 10.22 26.23 -6.98
N SER A 130 10.41 27.53 -6.71
CA SER A 130 9.40 28.59 -6.86
C SER A 130 9.06 28.81 -8.34
N VAL A 131 8.72 27.75 -9.06
CA VAL A 131 8.17 27.86 -10.41
C VAL A 131 7.30 26.63 -10.72
N SER A 132 5.99 26.84 -10.61
CA SER A 132 5.03 26.55 -11.67
C SER A 132 5.55 25.66 -12.81
N SER A 133 5.41 24.34 -12.68
CA SER A 133 5.41 23.45 -13.86
C SER A 133 4.64 22.16 -13.56
N ILE A 134 3.32 22.34 -13.40
CA ILE A 134 2.33 21.26 -13.44
C ILE A 134 1.83 21.01 -14.88
N ASP A 135 2.40 21.71 -15.88
CA ASP A 135 1.86 21.73 -17.26
C ASP A 135 2.64 20.86 -18.26
N SER A 136 3.71 20.18 -17.84
CA SER A 136 4.59 19.42 -18.76
C SER A 136 4.28 17.91 -18.86
N TYR A 137 3.11 17.45 -18.41
CA TYR A 137 2.69 16.03 -18.55
C TYR A 137 1.34 15.84 -19.26
N LEU A 138 0.75 16.91 -19.79
CA LEU A 138 -0.53 16.88 -20.52
C LEU A 138 -0.40 17.20 -22.02
N GLN A 139 0.80 17.51 -22.51
CA GLN A 139 1.02 18.01 -23.88
C GLN A 139 1.68 16.97 -24.83
N GLU A 140 1.39 15.68 -24.65
CA GLU A 140 1.69 14.67 -25.68
C GLU A 140 0.63 13.56 -25.73
N LEU A 141 -0.64 13.95 -25.64
CA LEU A 141 -1.76 13.17 -26.18
C LEU A 141 -2.25 13.87 -27.45
N HIS A 142 -1.42 13.82 -28.48
CA HIS A 142 -1.88 14.12 -29.84
C HIS A 142 -2.71 12.91 -30.27
N GLU A 143 -4.03 13.00 -30.09
CA GLU A 143 -4.95 12.01 -30.64
C GLU A 143 -4.78 12.02 -32.17
N PRO A 144 -4.45 10.88 -32.82
CA PRO A 144 -4.43 10.84 -34.27
C PRO A 144 -5.85 11.11 -34.80
N ASP A 145 -5.97 12.10 -35.70
CA ASP A 145 -7.22 12.48 -36.36
C ASP A 145 -7.82 11.29 -37.11
N LEU A 146 -8.76 10.60 -36.45
CA LEU A 146 -9.59 9.57 -37.06
C LEU A 146 -10.64 10.25 -37.96
N PRO A 147 -10.89 9.72 -39.18
CA PRO A 147 -11.84 10.32 -40.11
C PRO A 147 -13.26 10.36 -39.53
N LYS A 148 -13.90 11.53 -39.62
CA LYS A 148 -15.30 11.78 -39.21
C LYS A 148 -16.24 10.79 -39.93
N GLY A 149 -16.80 9.84 -39.20
CA GLY A 149 -17.90 9.02 -39.74
C GLY A 149 -18.32 7.75 -39.00
N THR A 150 -17.60 7.25 -38.00
CA THR A 150 -17.98 5.97 -37.37
C THR A 150 -18.77 6.16 -36.08
N LYS A 151 -20.09 5.92 -36.18
CA LYS A 151 -20.99 5.76 -35.03
C LYS A 151 -20.58 4.51 -34.23
N GLN A 152 -19.74 4.64 -33.21
CA GLN A 152 -19.54 3.59 -32.21
C GLN A 152 -20.49 3.79 -31.03
N GLY A 153 -21.72 3.31 -31.22
CA GLY A 153 -22.53 2.87 -30.10
C GLY A 153 -21.96 1.57 -29.55
N ARG A 154 -21.59 1.55 -28.27
CA ARG A 154 -21.91 0.53 -27.26
C ARG A 154 -20.90 0.62 -26.10
N LYS A 155 -21.46 0.97 -24.93
CA LYS A 155 -21.03 0.64 -23.58
C LYS A 155 -19.76 -0.22 -23.51
N ARG A 156 -18.61 0.42 -23.29
CA ARG A 156 -17.49 -0.21 -22.61
C ARG A 156 -17.43 0.40 -21.22
N ASN A 157 -17.71 -0.44 -20.21
CA ASN A 157 -17.34 -0.18 -18.83
C ASN A 157 -15.81 -0.12 -18.83
N HIS A 158 -15.25 1.07 -18.99
CA HIS A 158 -13.85 1.29 -18.70
C HIS A 158 -13.68 1.12 -17.20
N GLU A 159 -12.82 0.17 -16.87
CA GLU A 159 -12.16 0.02 -15.59
C GLU A 159 -11.42 1.32 -15.30
N ILE A 160 -12.17 2.25 -14.73
CA ILE A 160 -11.65 3.42 -14.06
C ILE A 160 -10.97 2.87 -12.81
N TYR A 161 -9.69 2.50 -12.92
CA TYR A 161 -8.74 2.55 -11.80
C TYR A 161 -8.53 4.03 -11.46
N GLU A 162 -9.59 4.68 -10.98
CA GLU A 162 -9.43 5.87 -10.15
C GLU A 162 -8.91 5.36 -8.81
N THR A 163 -7.62 5.55 -8.63
CA THR A 163 -6.99 6.05 -7.41
C THR A 163 -7.84 7.16 -6.78
N ARG A 164 -9.02 6.81 -6.25
CA ARG A 164 -9.75 7.65 -5.30
C ARG A 164 -9.01 7.58 -3.98
N LEU A 165 -8.10 8.52 -3.79
CA LEU A 165 -7.90 9.15 -2.49
C LEU A 165 -9.29 9.45 -1.93
N GLN A 166 -9.78 8.60 -1.03
CA GLN A 166 -11.03 8.84 -0.33
C GLN A 166 -10.82 10.07 0.55
N LEU A 167 -11.10 11.25 0.01
CA LEU A 167 -11.29 12.46 0.80
C LEU A 167 -12.33 12.16 1.88
N PRO A 168 -12.14 12.65 3.12
CA PRO A 168 -13.06 12.39 4.21
C PRO A 168 -14.47 12.82 3.80
N ARG A 169 -15.40 11.87 3.80
CA ARG A 169 -16.80 12.11 3.45
C ARG A 169 -17.33 13.26 4.30
N LYS A 170 -17.78 14.33 3.65
CA LYS A 170 -18.43 15.49 4.29
C LYS A 170 -19.52 14.98 5.24
N GLN A 171 -19.32 15.18 6.54
CA GLN A 171 -20.31 14.84 7.55
C GLN A 171 -21.57 15.68 7.28
N GLY A 172 -22.72 15.01 7.11
CA GLY A 172 -23.98 15.68 6.83
C GLY A 172 -24.32 16.72 7.90
N ARG A 173 -24.66 17.93 7.46
CA ARG A 173 -25.02 19.07 8.32
C ARG A 173 -26.20 18.68 9.24
N LEU A 174 -25.98 18.81 10.54
CA LEU A 174 -27.00 18.63 11.57
C LEU A 174 -28.17 19.59 11.33
N ARG A 175 -29.41 19.11 11.46
CA ARG A 175 -30.63 19.93 11.33
C ARG A 175 -31.27 20.09 12.70
N ARG A 176 -31.89 21.24 12.96
CA ARG A 176 -32.73 21.48 14.13
C ARG A 176 -34.17 21.09 13.82
N ALA A 177 -34.79 20.33 14.70
CA ALA A 177 -36.24 20.17 14.76
C ALA A 177 -36.87 21.42 15.40
N GLU A 178 -38.18 21.55 15.25
CA GLU A 178 -38.97 22.69 15.76
C GLU A 178 -39.00 22.76 17.29
N ASP A 179 -38.73 21.64 17.96
CA ASP A 179 -38.53 21.52 19.41
C ASP A 179 -37.12 21.96 19.88
N GLY A 180 -36.27 22.42 18.95
CA GLY A 180 -34.89 22.85 19.22
C GLY A 180 -33.88 21.70 19.28
N THR A 181 -34.31 20.45 19.18
CA THR A 181 -33.39 19.29 19.22
C THR A 181 -32.62 19.17 17.90
N VAL A 182 -31.35 18.80 18.00
CA VAL A 182 -30.47 18.67 16.84
C VAL A 182 -30.34 17.19 16.50
N TYR A 183 -30.82 16.77 15.33
CA TYR A 183 -30.76 15.37 14.91
C TYR A 183 -30.08 15.20 13.56
N ARG A 184 -29.54 14.00 13.35
CA ARG A 184 -28.90 13.59 12.10
C ARG A 184 -29.91 12.79 11.28
N LYS A 185 -30.25 13.27 10.07
CA LYS A 185 -31.18 12.55 9.19
C LYS A 185 -30.55 11.24 8.75
N GLU A 186 -31.01 10.12 9.30
CA GLU A 186 -30.56 8.79 8.90
C GLU A 186 -31.00 8.48 7.47
N LYS A 187 -30.03 8.20 6.59
CA LYS A 187 -30.26 7.92 5.16
C LYS A 187 -30.96 6.57 4.92
N SER A 188 -31.01 5.67 5.91
CA SER A 188 -31.60 4.33 5.81
C SER A 188 -33.14 4.34 5.87
N ALA A 189 -33.74 5.27 6.60
CA ALA A 189 -35.19 5.30 6.80
C ALA A 189 -35.97 5.77 5.54
N ASP A 190 -35.40 6.67 4.74
CA ASP A 190 -36.09 7.28 3.58
C ASP A 190 -36.21 6.33 2.36
N LYS A 191 -35.36 5.31 2.27
CA LYS A 191 -35.44 4.32 1.16
C LYS A 191 -36.59 3.33 1.33
N ARG A 192 -37.10 3.11 2.54
CA ARG A 192 -38.24 2.20 2.77
C ARG A 192 -39.59 2.82 2.41
N ARG A 193 -39.75 4.14 2.52
CA ARG A 193 -41.03 4.80 2.19
C ARG A 193 -41.31 4.86 0.68
N LYS A 194 -40.28 4.98 -0.15
CA LYS A 194 -40.45 5.04 -1.63
C LYS A 194 -40.82 3.71 -2.30
N ILE A 195 -40.77 2.58 -1.59
CA ILE A 195 -41.13 1.26 -2.15
C ILE A 195 -42.60 0.91 -1.88
N CYS A 196 -43.28 1.57 -0.93
CA CYS A 196 -44.68 1.26 -0.62
C CYS A 196 -45.72 2.11 -1.38
N GLU A 197 -45.34 3.15 -2.13
CA GLU A 197 -46.28 4.10 -2.73
C GLU A 197 -46.50 3.94 -4.24
N SER A 198 -45.97 2.88 -4.87
CA SER A 198 -46.10 2.66 -6.31
C SER A 198 -46.66 1.28 -6.68
N THR A 199 -47.79 0.89 -6.09
CA THR A 199 -48.49 -0.34 -6.51
C THR A 199 -50.01 -0.20 -6.46
N GLU A 200 -50.55 0.76 -7.22
CA GLU A 200 -51.96 0.75 -7.60
C GLU A 200 -52.08 0.96 -9.11
N HIS A 201 -51.82 -0.08 -9.90
CA HIS A 201 -52.55 -0.30 -11.15
C HIS A 201 -52.52 -1.77 -11.58
N SER A 202 -53.73 -2.30 -11.65
CA SER A 202 -54.19 -3.59 -12.14
C SER A 202 -53.48 -4.11 -13.39
N THR A 203 -53.05 -5.37 -13.37
CA THR A 203 -53.71 -6.46 -14.14
C THR A 203 -53.12 -7.84 -13.78
N PRO A 204 -53.90 -8.93 -13.94
CA PRO A 204 -53.64 -10.21 -13.29
C PRO A 204 -53.02 -11.28 -14.22
N GLY A 205 -52.39 -12.28 -13.60
CA GLY A 205 -51.96 -13.53 -14.22
C GLY A 205 -50.43 -13.61 -14.40
N THR A 206 -49.74 -14.72 -14.16
CA THR A 206 -50.16 -16.08 -13.86
C THR A 206 -48.89 -16.85 -13.49
N TYR A 207 -48.90 -17.61 -12.38
CA TYR A 207 -47.88 -18.60 -11.96
C TYR A 207 -46.47 -18.01 -11.62
N ALA A 208 -45.72 -18.41 -10.60
CA ALA A 208 -45.65 -19.67 -9.88
C ALA A 208 -45.08 -19.45 -8.47
N ARG A 209 -45.74 -20.07 -7.48
CA ARG A 209 -45.19 -20.34 -6.15
C ARG A 209 -43.87 -21.10 -6.25
N ARG A 210 -42.82 -20.65 -5.55
CA ARG A 210 -41.91 -21.58 -4.85
C ARG A 210 -41.56 -21.06 -3.46
N LYS A 211 -41.76 -21.99 -2.51
CA LYS A 211 -41.68 -21.85 -1.06
C LYS A 211 -40.23 -21.78 -0.60
N ASN A 212 -40.01 -21.00 0.46
CA ASN A 212 -38.83 -21.07 1.30
C ASN A 212 -38.62 -22.49 1.81
N ARG A 213 -37.40 -23.02 1.66
CA ARG A 213 -36.98 -24.27 2.32
C ARG A 213 -35.96 -23.91 3.39
N VAL A 214 -36.42 -23.98 4.63
CA VAL A 214 -35.62 -24.23 5.83
C VAL A 214 -35.08 -25.66 5.70
N VAL A 215 -33.79 -25.87 5.96
CA VAL A 215 -33.22 -27.22 6.15
C VAL A 215 -32.52 -27.23 7.50
N ALA A 216 -32.92 -28.19 8.31
CA ALA A 216 -32.42 -28.52 9.63
C ALA A 216 -31.28 -29.54 9.55
N SER A 217 -30.56 -29.64 10.68
CA SER A 217 -29.63 -30.70 11.10
C SER A 217 -30.15 -32.12 10.82
N ASP A 218 -29.29 -33.04 10.38
CA ASP A 218 -28.81 -34.19 11.19
C ASP A 218 -27.99 -35.23 10.39
N GLU A 219 -27.00 -35.76 11.12
CA GLU A 219 -26.50 -37.15 11.26
C GLU A 219 -26.15 -38.07 10.07
N ASP A 220 -24.97 -38.70 10.24
CA ASP A 220 -24.47 -40.03 9.86
C ASP A 220 -25.19 -40.84 8.76
N GLU A 221 -24.44 -41.27 7.73
CA GLU A 221 -24.31 -42.71 7.39
C GLU A 221 -23.33 -42.95 6.23
N SER A 222 -22.82 -44.18 6.25
CA SER A 222 -21.62 -44.70 5.60
C SER A 222 -21.80 -45.18 4.15
N ASP A 223 -20.63 -45.45 3.56
CA ASP A 223 -20.29 -46.55 2.66
C ASP A 223 -20.64 -46.58 1.16
N ASP A 224 -19.58 -47.06 0.49
CA ASP A 224 -19.49 -47.90 -0.69
C ASP A 224 -19.55 -47.32 -2.12
N ALA A 225 -18.34 -47.34 -2.69
CA ALA A 225 -17.94 -47.82 -4.01
C ALA A 225 -18.96 -47.79 -5.16
N HIS A 226 -18.53 -47.31 -6.34
CA HIS A 226 -18.66 -48.08 -7.60
C HIS A 226 -17.68 -47.55 -8.66
N PHE A 227 -16.82 -48.46 -9.14
CA PHE A 227 -15.99 -48.31 -10.32
C PHE A 227 -16.88 -48.20 -11.58
N GLY A 228 -16.54 -47.26 -12.47
CA GLY A 228 -17.15 -47.15 -13.80
C GLY A 228 -16.09 -46.81 -14.85
N ALA A 229 -15.56 -47.84 -15.49
CA ALA A 229 -14.57 -47.75 -16.55
C ALA A 229 -15.20 -47.47 -17.93
N MET A 230 -14.36 -46.96 -18.83
CA MET A 230 -14.45 -46.99 -20.31
C MET A 230 -15.44 -46.03 -20.98
N ARG A 231 -14.88 -45.09 -21.77
CA ARG A 231 -14.86 -45.26 -23.23
C ARG A 231 -13.98 -44.23 -23.96
N ASN A 232 -13.01 -44.79 -24.69
CA ASN A 232 -12.27 -44.16 -25.77
C ASN A 232 -13.20 -43.63 -26.88
N ARG A 233 -12.90 -42.44 -27.40
CA ARG A 233 -13.02 -42.15 -28.84
C ARG A 233 -12.02 -41.05 -29.25
N PRO A 234 -11.07 -41.36 -30.16
CA PRO A 234 -10.24 -40.36 -30.79
C PRO A 234 -10.93 -39.87 -32.08
N ARG A 235 -10.82 -38.57 -32.37
CA ARG A 235 -10.83 -38.07 -33.76
C ARG A 235 -10.11 -36.73 -33.84
N SER A 236 -8.96 -36.81 -34.48
CA SER A 236 -8.16 -35.72 -35.06
C SER A 236 -8.96 -34.95 -36.11
N THR A 237 -8.76 -33.63 -36.19
CA THR A 237 -8.44 -32.95 -37.46
C THR A 237 -7.62 -31.69 -37.16
N PHE A 238 -6.59 -31.50 -37.97
CA PHE A 238 -5.63 -30.40 -37.95
C PHE A 238 -6.30 -29.03 -38.17
N SER A 239 -5.88 -28.03 -37.39
CA SER A 239 -6.01 -26.61 -37.75
C SER A 239 -4.72 -25.89 -37.35
N THR A 240 -3.98 -25.46 -38.37
CA THR A 240 -2.77 -24.65 -38.27
C THR A 240 -3.14 -23.18 -38.20
N THR A 241 -3.28 -22.65 -36.98
CA THR A 241 -3.15 -21.21 -36.68
C THR A 241 -2.47 -21.06 -35.32
N PRO A 242 -1.47 -20.18 -35.13
CA PRO A 242 -0.92 -19.89 -33.82
C PRO A 242 -1.89 -18.96 -33.08
N GLY A 243 -3.04 -19.50 -32.70
CA GLY A 243 -3.93 -18.87 -31.74
C GLY A 243 -3.29 -19.01 -30.36
N ALA A 244 -3.02 -17.88 -29.71
CA ALA A 244 -2.64 -17.86 -28.31
C ALA A 244 -3.75 -18.56 -27.51
N PHE A 245 -3.49 -19.81 -27.12
CA PHE A 245 -4.31 -20.53 -26.15
C PHE A 245 -4.17 -19.80 -24.82
N ALA A 246 -5.03 -18.81 -24.60
CA ALA A 246 -5.39 -18.39 -23.26
C ALA A 246 -6.11 -19.58 -22.61
N ARG A 247 -5.32 -20.51 -22.06
CA ARG A 247 -5.79 -21.41 -21.02
C ARG A 247 -6.21 -20.50 -19.87
N SER A 248 -7.49 -20.17 -19.82
CA SER A 248 -8.13 -19.86 -18.56
C SER A 248 -8.02 -21.14 -17.74
N ASP A 249 -6.90 -21.29 -17.04
CA ASP A 249 -6.83 -22.13 -15.85
C ASP A 249 -7.84 -21.49 -14.89
N ILE A 250 -9.10 -21.89 -15.06
CA ILE A 250 -10.10 -21.80 -14.02
C ILE A 250 -9.50 -22.71 -12.95
N ALA A 251 -8.75 -22.11 -12.03
CA ALA A 251 -8.27 -22.80 -10.86
C ALA A 251 -9.51 -23.44 -10.25
N ASP A 252 -9.55 -24.77 -10.26
CA ASP A 252 -10.54 -25.55 -9.54
C ASP A 252 -10.64 -24.92 -8.16
N ALA A 253 -11.82 -24.42 -7.80
CA ALA A 253 -12.06 -23.88 -6.47
C ALA A 253 -11.85 -25.04 -5.49
N VAL A 254 -10.63 -25.19 -4.98
CA VAL A 254 -10.27 -26.21 -4.01
C VAL A 254 -11.16 -25.96 -2.82
N ASN A 255 -12.06 -26.89 -2.58
CA ASN A 255 -13.08 -26.82 -1.55
C ASN A 255 -12.37 -27.02 -0.20
N THR A 256 -11.72 -25.98 0.32
CA THR A 256 -10.87 -26.01 1.52
C THR A 256 -11.66 -26.04 2.84
N SER A 257 -12.97 -26.34 2.80
CA SER A 257 -13.89 -26.11 3.93
C SER A 257 -13.57 -26.91 5.20
N ASN A 258 -12.75 -27.96 5.12
CA ASN A 258 -12.45 -28.85 6.25
C ASN A 258 -11.00 -28.76 6.76
N GLU A 259 -10.16 -27.88 6.20
CA GLU A 259 -8.78 -27.72 6.65
C GLU A 259 -8.65 -26.67 7.77
N PRO A 260 -7.71 -26.85 8.72
CA PRO A 260 -7.48 -25.86 9.78
C PRO A 260 -7.03 -24.51 9.18
N LEU A 261 -7.49 -23.41 9.79
CA LEU A 261 -7.28 -22.04 9.28
C LEU A 261 -5.81 -21.67 9.03
N GLU A 262 -4.89 -22.25 9.80
CA GLU A 262 -3.45 -22.04 9.61
C GLU A 262 -2.95 -22.59 8.26
N VAL A 263 -3.46 -23.75 7.84
CA VAL A 263 -3.12 -24.37 6.55
C VAL A 263 -3.69 -23.56 5.40
N GLN A 264 -4.94 -23.10 5.50
CA GLN A 264 -5.55 -22.24 4.50
C GLN A 264 -4.78 -20.92 4.32
N LYS A 265 -4.31 -20.34 5.43
CA LYS A 265 -3.51 -19.11 5.40
C LYS A 265 -2.17 -19.33 4.70
N LEU A 266 -1.46 -20.41 5.04
CA LEU A 266 -0.19 -20.75 4.40
C LEU A 266 -0.37 -21.04 2.90
N GLN A 267 -1.46 -21.71 2.52
CA GLN A 267 -1.78 -21.98 1.12
C GLN A 267 -2.05 -20.68 0.35
N ALA A 268 -2.83 -19.75 0.92
CA ALA A 268 -3.08 -18.44 0.31
C ALA A 268 -1.77 -17.63 0.15
N GLU A 269 -0.88 -17.66 1.14
CA GLU A 269 0.42 -17.00 1.06
C GLU A 269 1.31 -17.61 -0.04
N LEU A 270 1.29 -18.94 -0.20
CA LEU A 270 2.01 -19.61 -1.29
C LEU A 270 1.45 -19.26 -2.66
N GLU A 271 0.12 -19.21 -2.83
CA GLU A 271 -0.52 -18.82 -4.09
C GLU A 271 -0.16 -17.38 -4.49
N VAL A 272 -0.12 -16.45 -3.53
CA VAL A 272 0.33 -15.07 -3.77
C VAL A 272 1.79 -15.04 -4.20
N ALA A 273 2.67 -15.75 -3.51
CA ALA A 273 4.10 -15.80 -3.85
C ALA A 273 4.34 -16.39 -5.24
N GLU A 274 3.60 -17.43 -5.62
CA GLU A 274 3.66 -18.01 -6.96
C GLU A 274 3.18 -17.04 -8.05
N ALA A 275 2.07 -16.35 -7.79
CA ALA A 275 1.52 -15.36 -8.73
C ALA A 275 2.49 -14.21 -8.96
N GLU A 276 3.11 -13.68 -7.89
CA GLU A 276 4.12 -12.63 -7.97
C GLU A 276 5.35 -13.07 -8.75
N LEU A 277 5.83 -14.30 -8.50
CA LEU A 277 6.97 -14.87 -9.21
C LEU A 277 6.66 -15.04 -10.71
N ARG A 278 5.46 -15.52 -11.06
CA ARG A 278 5.02 -15.61 -12.47
C ARG A 278 4.95 -14.24 -13.14
N ALA A 279 4.39 -13.24 -12.45
CA ALA A 279 4.31 -11.87 -12.96
C ALA A 279 5.71 -11.26 -13.17
N ALA A 280 6.64 -11.48 -12.23
CA ALA A 280 8.02 -11.01 -12.35
C ALA A 280 8.74 -11.66 -13.54
N ARG A 281 8.56 -12.97 -13.76
CA ARG A 281 9.11 -13.67 -14.93
C ARG A 281 8.57 -13.13 -16.25
N LEU A 282 7.27 -12.88 -16.35
CA LEU A 282 6.66 -12.29 -17.55
C LEU A 282 7.18 -10.88 -17.83
N LYS A 283 7.31 -10.04 -16.78
CA LYS A 283 7.89 -8.70 -16.91
C LYS A 283 9.33 -8.75 -17.40
N TYR A 284 10.13 -9.69 -16.89
CA TYR A 284 11.51 -9.88 -17.34
C TYR A 284 11.59 -10.32 -18.81
N GLN A 285 10.76 -11.28 -19.22
CA GLN A 285 10.66 -11.71 -20.63
C GLN A 285 10.25 -10.56 -21.55
N TYR A 286 9.28 -9.74 -21.13
CA TYR A 286 8.88 -8.54 -21.88
C TYR A 286 10.02 -7.54 -22.05
N ILE A 287 10.80 -7.29 -20.99
CA ILE A 287 11.97 -6.40 -21.06
C ILE A 287 13.03 -6.97 -22.00
N GLN A 288 13.28 -8.29 -21.97
CA GLN A 288 14.21 -8.94 -22.90
C GLN A 288 13.75 -8.82 -24.36
N ALA A 289 12.47 -9.08 -24.63
CA ALA A 289 11.89 -8.94 -25.98
C ALA A 289 11.97 -7.49 -26.49
N LYS A 290 11.70 -6.50 -25.61
CA LYS A 290 11.83 -5.07 -25.94
C LYS A 290 13.29 -4.68 -26.25
N LYS A 291 14.26 -5.23 -25.52
CA LYS A 291 15.69 -5.02 -25.77
C LYS A 291 16.14 -5.62 -27.12
N ALA A 292 15.66 -6.82 -27.46
CA ALA A 292 15.96 -7.45 -28.74
C ALA A 292 15.38 -6.63 -29.91
N ALA A 293 14.09 -6.28 -29.85
CA ALA A 293 13.44 -5.48 -30.89
C ALA A 293 14.02 -4.05 -31.03
N GLY A 294 14.58 -3.48 -29.96
CA GLY A 294 15.27 -2.20 -29.99
C GLY A 294 16.65 -2.26 -30.65
N ARG A 295 17.35 -3.40 -30.59
CA ARG A 295 18.65 -3.60 -31.27
C ARG A 295 18.49 -3.78 -32.77
N ASP A 296 17.45 -4.47 -33.21
CA ASP A 296 17.17 -4.70 -34.63
C ASP A 296 16.65 -3.44 -35.36
N ARG A 297 16.35 -2.37 -34.62
CA ARG A 297 15.83 -1.09 -35.15
C ARG A 297 16.86 0.03 -35.23
N ALA A 298 18.13 -0.23 -34.92
CA ALA A 298 19.19 0.75 -35.17
C ALA A 298 19.49 0.77 -36.69
N PRO A 299 19.28 1.89 -37.40
CA PRO A 299 19.62 1.98 -38.81
C PRO A 299 21.15 1.94 -38.97
N GLU A 300 21.62 1.13 -39.93
CA GLU A 300 22.93 1.29 -40.56
C GLU A 300 23.03 2.74 -41.05
N VAL A 301 23.91 3.51 -40.41
CA VAL A 301 24.34 4.81 -40.88
C VAL A 301 25.60 4.56 -41.70
N ASP A 302 25.42 4.45 -43.01
CA ASP A 302 26.46 4.71 -44.03
C ASP A 302 26.43 6.19 -44.43
#